data_AF-A0A946ZK49-F1
#
_entry.id   AF-A0A946ZK49-F1
#
_cell.length_a   1.000
_cell.length_b   1.000
_cell.length_c   1.000
_cell.angle_alpha   90.00
_cell.angle_beta   90.00
_cell.angle_gamma   90.00
#
_symmetry.space_group_name_H-M   'P 1'
#
loop_
_entity.id
_entity.type
_entity.pdbx_description
1 polymer ?
#
loop_
_entity_poly.entity_id
_entity_poly.type
_entity_poly.pdbx_seq_one_letter_code
_entity_poly.pdbx_strand_id
1 'polypeptide(L)'
;DNNFRFFTVETDWGSGQNYPFYVDAGYTIDANFEDAGDGDNNFAFVGTSGLYYLEIDTINKTITLDAPTAIGTCEVDVMYGVGAGLPTAGWDWATPVQLVCNSDGVWSGYAEFTSDGDANFRWFTVETDWGSGRNYPWYVDAGYTIDANFEDAGDGDNNFKFIGTSGVYWVTIDDVNKVISIE
;
A
#
# COMPACT_ATOMS: atom_id res chain seq x y z
N ASP A 1 0.75 12.94 13.76
CA ASP A 1 0.37 12.10 14.89
C ASP A 1 0.56 10.66 14.44
N ASN A 2 1.37 9.89 15.15
CA ASN A 2 1.72 8.49 14.85
C ASN A 2 0.92 7.51 15.73
N ASN A 3 -0.11 8.02 16.42
CA ASN A 3 -0.90 7.26 17.36
C ASN A 3 -2.06 6.56 16.66
N PHE A 4 -2.36 5.34 17.09
CA PHE A 4 -3.49 4.57 16.60
C PHE A 4 -3.97 3.56 17.66
N ARG A 5 -5.13 2.96 17.42
CA ARG A 5 -5.64 1.81 18.19
C ARG A 5 -6.47 0.91 17.27
N PHE A 6 -6.64 -0.34 17.68
CA PHE A 6 -7.45 -1.28 16.92
C PHE A 6 -8.92 -1.19 17.35
N PHE A 7 -9.84 -1.44 16.41
CA PHE A 7 -11.27 -1.50 16.68
C PHE A 7 -11.80 -2.85 16.22
N THR A 8 -12.71 -3.43 17.02
CA THR A 8 -13.35 -4.71 16.67
C THR A 8 -14.70 -4.54 15.98
N VAL A 9 -15.23 -3.31 15.98
CA VAL A 9 -16.50 -2.95 15.33
C VAL A 9 -16.32 -1.60 14.63
N GLU A 10 -16.63 -1.57 13.33
CA GLU A 10 -16.61 -0.34 12.53
C GLU A 10 -17.57 0.71 13.14
N THR A 11 -17.13 1.97 13.22
CA THR A 11 -17.88 3.12 13.76
C THR A 11 -18.21 3.10 15.26
N ASP A 12 -17.86 2.05 16.02
CA ASP A 12 -18.08 1.98 17.46
C ASP A 12 -16.79 2.25 18.25
N TRP A 13 -16.69 3.46 18.83
CA TRP A 13 -15.58 3.87 19.66
C TRP A 13 -15.42 3.03 20.94
N GLY A 14 -16.49 2.43 21.46
CA GLY A 14 -16.43 1.55 22.63
C GLY A 14 -15.73 0.22 22.36
N SER A 15 -15.56 -0.14 21.08
CA SER A 15 -14.89 -1.37 20.65
C SER A 15 -13.36 -1.24 20.56
N GLY A 16 -12.83 -0.05 20.85
CA GLY A 16 -11.41 0.28 20.74
C GLY A 16 -10.53 -0.45 21.75
N GLN A 17 -9.40 -0.97 21.29
CA GLN A 17 -8.39 -1.68 22.08
C GLN A 17 -7.05 -0.95 21.95
N ASN A 18 -6.67 -0.27 23.04
CA ASN A 18 -5.46 0.55 23.14
C ASN A 18 -4.24 -0.27 23.61
N TYR A 19 -3.08 0.37 23.80
CA TYR A 19 -1.85 -0.35 24.14
C TYR A 19 -1.97 -1.14 25.46
N PRO A 20 -2.47 -0.55 26.58
CA PRO A 20 -2.70 -1.30 27.83
C PRO A 20 -3.63 -2.50 27.70
N PHE A 21 -4.67 -2.46 26.85
CA PHE A 21 -5.57 -3.60 26.66
C PHE A 21 -4.80 -4.88 26.31
N TYR A 22 -3.85 -4.79 25.39
CA TYR A 22 -3.05 -5.93 24.95
C TYR A 22 -1.98 -6.33 25.97
N VAL A 23 -1.31 -5.35 26.60
CA VAL A 23 -0.34 -5.61 27.67
C VAL A 23 -1.00 -6.34 28.85
N ASP A 24 -2.16 -5.87 29.31
CA ASP A 24 -2.90 -6.47 30.42
C ASP A 24 -3.44 -7.86 30.07
N ALA A 25 -3.76 -8.09 28.79
CA ALA A 25 -4.11 -9.41 28.28
C ALA A 25 -2.90 -10.37 28.14
N GLY A 26 -1.68 -9.88 28.36
CA GLY A 26 -0.43 -10.64 28.33
C GLY A 26 0.18 -10.81 26.95
N TYR A 27 -0.06 -9.85 26.03
CA TYR A 27 0.57 -9.88 24.72
C TYR A 27 2.04 -9.45 24.78
N THR A 28 2.85 -10.07 23.92
CA THR A 28 4.16 -9.52 23.53
C THR A 28 3.95 -8.62 22.32
N ILE A 29 4.40 -7.36 22.39
CA ILE A 29 4.17 -6.35 21.36
C ILE A 29 5.50 -6.04 20.66
N ASP A 30 5.45 -5.88 19.34
CA ASP A 30 6.58 -5.48 18.50
C ASP A 30 7.29 -4.23 19.05
N ALA A 31 8.62 -4.20 18.95
CA ALA A 31 9.43 -3.11 19.48
C ALA A 31 9.22 -1.78 18.73
N ASN A 32 8.63 -1.80 17.54
CA ASN A 32 8.25 -0.59 16.81
C ASN A 32 6.93 0.03 17.29
N PHE A 33 6.29 -0.55 18.30
CA PHE A 33 5.13 0.02 18.97
C PHE A 33 5.40 0.29 20.44
N GLU A 34 4.96 1.45 20.93
CA GLU A 34 5.03 1.81 22.35
C GLU A 34 3.72 2.42 22.85
N ASP A 35 3.61 2.59 24.17
CA ASP A 35 2.52 3.36 24.78
C ASP A 35 2.73 4.84 24.47
N ALA A 36 1.76 5.44 23.78
CA ALA A 36 1.82 6.83 23.36
C ALA A 36 1.80 7.83 24.53
N GLY A 37 1.31 7.43 25.71
CA GLY A 37 1.17 8.31 26.88
C GLY A 37 0.28 9.54 26.61
N ASP A 38 -0.64 9.43 25.66
CA ASP A 38 -1.47 10.53 25.14
C ASP A 38 -2.76 10.77 25.94
N GLY A 39 -2.83 10.23 27.15
CA GLY A 39 -3.98 10.27 28.05
C GLY A 39 -4.95 9.11 27.86
N ASP A 40 -5.05 8.58 26.63
CA ASP A 40 -5.81 7.37 26.32
C ASP A 40 -4.91 6.12 26.17
N ASN A 41 -3.59 6.30 26.17
CA ASN A 41 -2.57 5.26 26.04
C ASN A 41 -2.74 4.44 24.74
N ASN A 42 -2.87 5.15 23.63
CA ASN A 42 -2.83 4.56 22.29
C ASN A 42 -1.51 3.83 22.00
N PHE A 43 -1.49 3.08 20.90
CA PHE A 43 -0.22 2.66 20.29
C PHE A 43 0.41 3.88 19.62
N ALA A 44 1.72 4.06 19.78
CA ALA A 44 2.53 4.94 18.94
C ALA A 44 3.46 4.10 18.06
N PHE A 45 3.49 4.36 16.75
CA PHE A 45 4.48 3.73 15.85
C PHE A 45 5.80 4.50 15.88
N VAL A 46 6.89 3.84 16.28
CA VAL A 46 8.24 4.42 16.40
C VAL A 46 9.25 3.81 15.42
N GLY A 47 8.79 2.94 14.53
CA GLY A 47 9.60 2.38 13.46
C GLY A 47 9.84 3.34 12.29
N THR A 48 10.55 2.85 11.28
CA THR A 48 10.74 3.57 10.02
C THR A 48 9.45 3.57 9.19
N SER A 49 9.11 4.69 8.54
CA SER A 49 7.97 4.73 7.61
C SER A 49 8.14 3.71 6.49
N GLY A 50 7.09 2.96 6.19
CA GLY A 50 7.10 1.92 5.16
C GLY A 50 5.85 1.04 5.24
N LEU A 51 5.76 0.08 4.34
CA LEU A 51 4.74 -0.97 4.39
C LEU A 51 5.24 -2.10 5.30
N TYR A 52 4.33 -2.67 6.09
CA TYR A 52 4.61 -3.80 6.98
C TYR A 52 3.48 -4.82 6.91
N TYR A 53 3.82 -6.09 7.15
CA TYR A 53 2.84 -7.09 7.51
C TYR A 53 2.60 -7.02 9.02
N LEU A 54 1.42 -6.55 9.42
CA LEU A 54 1.00 -6.50 10.83
C LEU A 54 0.16 -7.73 11.16
N GLU A 55 0.61 -8.50 12.13
CA GLU A 55 -0.10 -9.69 12.61
C GLU A 55 -0.49 -9.54 14.09
N ILE A 56 -1.74 -9.89 14.40
CA ILE A 56 -2.23 -10.03 15.77
C ILE A 56 -2.58 -11.51 15.97
N ASP A 57 -1.68 -12.26 16.59
CA ASP A 57 -1.91 -13.66 16.94
C ASP A 57 -2.54 -13.74 18.33
N THR A 58 -3.84 -14.06 18.37
CA THR A 58 -4.60 -14.16 19.63
C THR A 58 -4.37 -15.46 20.39
N ILE A 59 -3.79 -16.48 19.76
CA ILE A 59 -3.46 -17.77 20.37
C ILE A 59 -2.13 -17.66 21.11
N ASN A 60 -1.10 -17.17 20.43
CA ASN A 60 0.23 -16.96 21.02
C ASN A 60 0.35 -15.62 21.75
N LYS A 61 -0.64 -14.74 21.60
CA LYS A 61 -0.69 -13.38 22.19
C LYS A 61 0.51 -12.55 21.76
N THR A 62 0.67 -12.37 20.46
CA THR A 62 1.71 -11.51 19.89
C THR A 62 1.11 -10.47 18.96
N ILE A 63 1.70 -9.28 18.95
CA ILE A 63 1.53 -8.28 17.90
C ILE A 63 2.90 -8.11 17.26
N THR A 64 3.05 -8.42 15.98
CA THR A 64 4.34 -8.35 15.27
C THR A 64 4.26 -7.43 14.05
N LEU A 65 5.39 -6.84 13.69
CA LEU A 65 5.61 -6.19 12.40
C LEU A 65 6.72 -6.91 11.64
N ASP A 66 6.35 -7.51 10.52
CA ASP A 66 7.30 -8.16 9.62
C ASP A 66 7.39 -7.42 8.28
N ALA A 67 8.35 -7.85 7.45
CA ALA A 67 8.45 -7.37 6.07
C ALA A 67 7.12 -7.62 5.33
N PRO A 68 6.74 -6.73 4.40
CA PRO A 68 5.55 -6.93 3.56
C PRO A 68 5.52 -8.35 2.98
N THR A 69 4.44 -9.07 3.22
CA THR A 69 4.29 -10.48 2.85
C THR A 69 3.02 -10.66 2.04
N ALA A 70 3.13 -11.31 0.89
CA ALA A 70 1.97 -11.70 0.10
C ALA A 70 1.12 -12.70 0.89
N ILE A 71 -0.18 -12.42 0.97
CA ILE A 71 -1.17 -13.29 1.63
C ILE A 71 -2.09 -13.98 0.62
N GLY A 72 -2.07 -13.53 -0.64
CA GLY A 72 -2.74 -14.18 -1.76
C GLY A 72 -1.79 -14.92 -2.70
N THR A 73 -2.36 -15.54 -3.74
CA THR A 73 -1.63 -16.14 -4.85
C THR A 73 -1.72 -15.23 -6.08
N CYS A 74 -0.62 -14.60 -6.46
CA CYS A 74 -0.53 -13.75 -7.66
C CYS A 74 0.62 -14.20 -8.58
N GLU A 75 0.78 -13.53 -9.72
CA GLU A 75 1.93 -13.75 -10.63
C GLU A 75 3.27 -13.45 -9.95
N VAL A 76 3.29 -12.40 -9.12
CA VAL A 76 4.42 -11.94 -8.32
C VAL A 76 3.91 -11.52 -6.95
N ASP A 77 4.74 -11.61 -5.92
CA ASP A 77 4.33 -11.25 -4.55
C ASP A 77 4.11 -9.74 -4.39
N VAL A 78 4.83 -8.92 -5.16
CA VAL A 78 4.79 -7.45 -5.12
C VAL A 78 4.81 -6.89 -6.54
N MET A 79 3.92 -5.93 -6.81
CA MET A 79 3.97 -5.06 -7.97
C MET A 79 4.62 -3.73 -7.59
N TYR A 80 5.59 -3.26 -8.37
CA TYR A 80 6.37 -2.06 -8.07
C TYR A 80 5.94 -0.88 -8.95
N GLY A 81 5.92 0.33 -8.41
CA GLY A 81 5.59 1.55 -9.15
C GLY A 81 6.69 2.60 -9.06
N VAL A 82 7.10 3.17 -10.20
CA VAL A 82 7.99 4.33 -10.28
C VAL A 82 7.47 5.34 -11.31
N GLY A 83 7.78 6.61 -11.10
CA GLY A 83 7.49 7.68 -12.05
C GLY A 83 7.30 9.04 -11.39
N ALA A 84 7.25 10.09 -12.21
CA ALA A 84 6.98 11.47 -11.76
C ALA A 84 5.57 11.63 -11.16
N GLY A 85 4.60 10.82 -11.60
CA GLY A 85 3.26 10.76 -11.00
C GLY A 85 3.23 10.13 -9.60
N LEU A 86 4.32 9.47 -9.19
CA LEU A 86 4.53 8.88 -7.86
C LEU A 86 5.65 9.66 -7.16
N PRO A 87 5.37 10.84 -6.56
CA PRO A 87 6.39 11.82 -6.18
C PRO A 87 7.38 11.30 -5.14
N THR A 88 7.00 10.31 -4.33
CA THR A 88 7.89 9.67 -3.35
C THR A 88 8.90 8.73 -4.00
N ALA A 89 8.62 8.21 -5.20
CA ALA A 89 9.48 7.29 -5.94
C ALA A 89 10.30 8.02 -7.02
N GLY A 90 9.64 8.86 -7.83
CA GLY A 90 10.26 9.41 -9.05
C GLY A 90 10.64 8.29 -10.03
N TRP A 91 11.50 8.59 -11.00
CA TRP A 91 12.05 7.58 -11.93
C TRP A 91 13.32 6.92 -11.37
N ASP A 92 13.25 6.46 -10.12
CA ASP A 92 14.35 5.82 -9.37
C ASP A 92 13.81 4.61 -8.58
N TRP A 93 14.69 3.67 -8.26
CA TRP A 93 14.41 2.45 -7.48
C TRP A 93 14.77 2.59 -5.99
N ALA A 94 15.17 3.77 -5.52
CA ALA A 94 15.49 3.99 -4.11
C ALA A 94 14.25 3.88 -3.20
N THR A 95 13.09 4.30 -3.71
CA THR A 95 11.83 4.37 -2.95
C THR A 95 10.60 4.01 -3.81
N PRO A 96 10.60 2.86 -4.51
CA PRO A 96 9.48 2.47 -5.36
C PRO A 96 8.22 2.28 -4.52
N VAL A 97 7.06 2.59 -5.10
CA VAL A 97 5.77 2.16 -4.55
C VAL A 97 5.70 0.63 -4.61
N GLN A 98 5.14 0.01 -3.58
CA GLN A 98 4.96 -1.44 -3.49
C GLN A 98 3.50 -1.77 -3.25
N LEU A 99 2.89 -2.55 -4.14
CA LEU A 99 1.56 -3.13 -3.97
C LEU A 99 1.73 -4.62 -3.72
N VAL A 100 1.37 -5.09 -2.53
CA VAL A 100 1.54 -6.49 -2.13
C VAL A 100 0.34 -7.30 -2.61
N CYS A 101 0.57 -8.56 -2.98
CA CYS A 101 -0.50 -9.51 -3.29
C CYS A 101 -1.33 -9.82 -2.03
N ASN A 102 -2.41 -9.06 -1.83
CA ASN A 102 -3.24 -9.12 -0.63
C ASN A 102 -4.44 -10.09 -0.76
N SER A 103 -4.70 -10.58 -1.97
CA SER A 103 -5.68 -11.62 -2.26
C SER A 103 -5.30 -12.30 -3.58
N ASP A 104 -5.84 -13.48 -3.85
CA ASP A 104 -5.58 -14.21 -5.10
C ASP A 104 -5.83 -13.31 -6.32
N GLY A 105 -4.77 -13.05 -7.10
CA GLY A 105 -4.77 -12.18 -8.28
C GLY A 105 -4.99 -10.69 -8.01
N VAL A 106 -4.87 -10.21 -6.77
CA VAL A 106 -5.10 -8.80 -6.41
C VAL A 106 -3.89 -8.21 -5.68
N TRP A 107 -3.23 -7.25 -6.31
CA TRP A 107 -2.23 -6.39 -5.65
C TRP A 107 -2.89 -5.12 -5.14
N SER A 108 -2.57 -4.73 -3.91
CA SER A 108 -3.05 -3.45 -3.36
C SER A 108 -2.09 -2.82 -2.36
N GLY A 109 -2.25 -1.52 -2.15
CA GLY A 109 -1.40 -0.74 -1.25
C GLY A 109 -1.62 0.76 -1.42
N TYR A 110 -1.09 1.55 -0.50
CA TYR A 110 -1.14 3.00 -0.59
C TYR A 110 -0.06 3.55 -1.53
N ALA A 111 -0.44 4.54 -2.33
CA ALA A 111 0.48 5.30 -3.16
C ALA A 111 0.12 6.79 -3.08
N GLU A 112 1.14 7.65 -2.94
CA GLU A 112 0.98 9.08 -3.19
C GLU A 112 1.01 9.31 -4.69
N PHE A 113 0.03 10.07 -5.20
CA PHE A 113 -0.01 10.53 -6.58
C PHE A 113 0.04 12.06 -6.63
N THR A 114 0.66 12.57 -7.70
CA THR A 114 0.58 14.00 -8.05
C THR A 114 0.18 14.18 -9.50
N SER A 115 -0.69 15.17 -9.76
CA SER A 115 -1.02 15.63 -11.11
C SER A 115 -0.09 16.75 -11.60
N ASP A 116 0.91 17.13 -10.79
CA ASP A 116 1.85 18.20 -11.14
C ASP A 116 2.90 17.71 -12.15
N GLY A 117 3.24 18.58 -13.11
CA GLY A 117 4.26 18.29 -14.12
C GLY A 117 3.86 17.17 -15.08
N ASP A 118 4.80 16.28 -15.39
CA ASP A 118 4.54 15.17 -16.32
C ASP A 118 3.56 14.16 -15.73
N ALA A 119 3.56 13.94 -14.41
CA ALA A 119 2.66 13.03 -13.69
C ALA A 119 2.61 11.57 -14.23
N ASN A 120 3.63 11.17 -15.01
CA ASN A 120 3.70 9.85 -15.62
C ASN A 120 4.29 8.81 -14.68
N PHE A 121 3.83 7.57 -14.74
CA PHE A 121 4.34 6.44 -13.96
C PHE A 121 4.11 5.09 -14.65
N ARG A 122 4.76 4.04 -14.13
CA ARG A 122 4.69 2.68 -14.65
C ARG A 122 4.75 1.64 -13.54
N TRP A 123 4.06 0.53 -13.76
CA TRP A 123 4.11 -0.66 -12.90
C TRP A 123 5.13 -1.69 -13.41
N PHE A 124 5.76 -2.43 -12.51
CA PHE A 124 6.82 -3.39 -12.81
C PHE A 124 6.63 -4.66 -11.98
N THR A 125 6.84 -5.82 -12.61
CA THR A 125 6.77 -7.10 -11.90
C THR A 125 8.08 -7.50 -11.24
N VAL A 126 9.20 -6.83 -11.55
CA VAL A 126 10.51 -7.10 -10.97
C VAL A 126 11.20 -5.78 -10.63
N GLU A 127 11.58 -5.62 -9.36
CA GLU A 127 12.34 -4.45 -8.90
C GLU A 127 13.68 -4.32 -9.65
N THR A 128 14.06 -3.10 -10.03
CA THR A 128 15.27 -2.75 -10.78
C THR A 128 15.35 -3.24 -12.23
N ASP A 129 14.39 -4.04 -12.71
CA ASP A 129 14.32 -4.49 -14.10
C ASP A 129 13.32 -3.67 -14.92
N TRP A 130 13.84 -2.68 -15.67
CA TRP A 130 13.05 -1.86 -16.57
C TRP A 130 12.33 -2.65 -17.68
N GLY A 131 12.83 -3.84 -18.05
CA GLY A 131 12.20 -4.71 -19.04
C GLY A 131 10.92 -5.38 -18.53
N SER A 132 10.70 -5.40 -17.22
CA SER A 132 9.49 -5.95 -16.59
C SER A 132 8.30 -4.98 -16.56
N GLY A 133 8.51 -3.76 -17.06
CA GLY A 133 7.53 -2.68 -17.00
C GLY A 133 6.28 -2.92 -17.84
N ARG A 134 5.12 -2.61 -17.27
CA ARG A 134 3.80 -2.63 -17.90
C ARG A 134 3.26 -1.21 -17.96
N ASN A 135 3.19 -0.67 -19.17
CA ASN A 135 2.69 0.68 -19.46
C ASN A 135 1.15 0.68 -19.66
N TYR A 136 0.54 1.84 -19.90
CA TYR A 136 -0.92 1.95 -19.99
C TYR A 136 -1.52 1.04 -21.08
N PRO A 137 -0.99 1.01 -22.33
CA PRO A 137 -1.48 0.10 -23.36
C PRO A 137 -1.41 -1.38 -23.00
N TRP A 138 -0.39 -1.83 -22.26
CA TRP A 138 -0.30 -3.24 -21.85
C TRP A 138 -1.56 -3.70 -21.11
N TYR A 139 -2.03 -2.88 -20.17
CA TYR A 139 -3.23 -3.20 -19.38
C TYR A 139 -4.50 -3.10 -20.23
N VAL A 140 -4.61 -2.08 -21.08
CA VAL A 140 -5.74 -1.96 -22.03
C VAL A 140 -5.84 -3.18 -22.95
N ASP A 141 -4.72 -3.59 -23.54
CA ASP A 141 -4.64 -4.75 -24.45
C ASP A 141 -4.93 -6.07 -23.72
N ALA A 142 -4.57 -6.15 -22.42
CA ALA A 142 -4.93 -7.26 -21.54
C ALA A 142 -6.40 -7.25 -21.09
N GLY A 143 -7.18 -6.24 -21.50
CA GLY A 143 -8.61 -6.15 -21.25
C GLY A 143 -8.99 -5.45 -19.94
N TYR A 144 -8.07 -4.69 -19.35
CA TYR A 144 -8.34 -3.98 -18.11
C TYR A 144 -9.26 -2.77 -18.30
N THR A 145 -10.18 -2.60 -17.35
CA THR A 145 -10.81 -1.30 -17.10
C THR A 145 -9.93 -0.52 -16.14
N ILE A 146 -9.56 0.71 -16.50
CA ILE A 146 -8.64 1.55 -15.73
C ILE A 146 -9.42 2.73 -15.14
N ASP A 147 -9.10 3.09 -13.90
CA ASP A 147 -9.64 4.25 -13.19
C ASP A 147 -9.61 5.52 -14.06
N ALA A 148 -10.67 6.32 -13.98
CA ALA A 148 -10.79 7.53 -14.77
C ALA A 148 -9.77 8.62 -14.41
N ASN A 149 -9.11 8.51 -13.25
CA ASN A 149 -8.01 9.40 -12.87
C ASN A 149 -6.67 8.99 -13.49
N PHE A 150 -6.63 7.92 -14.28
CA PHE A 150 -5.48 7.52 -15.07
C PHE A 150 -5.77 7.56 -16.57
N GLU A 151 -4.85 8.13 -17.35
CA GLU A 151 -4.90 8.16 -18.80
C GLU A 151 -3.58 7.70 -19.43
N ASP A 152 -3.60 7.48 -20.75
CA ASP A 152 -2.38 7.29 -21.53
C ASP A 152 -1.62 8.62 -21.61
N ALA A 153 -0.37 8.62 -21.17
CA ALA A 153 0.49 9.80 -21.18
C ALA A 153 0.81 10.32 -22.58
N GLY A 154 0.77 9.47 -23.62
CA GLY A 154 1.19 9.81 -24.98
C GLY A 154 2.64 10.27 -25.07
N ASP A 155 3.50 9.85 -24.12
CA ASP A 155 4.89 10.28 -23.95
C ASP A 155 5.90 9.50 -24.81
N GLY A 156 5.41 8.70 -25.76
CA GLY A 156 6.19 7.84 -26.64
C GLY A 156 6.45 6.44 -26.07
N ASP A 157 6.44 6.30 -24.74
CA ASP A 157 6.45 4.99 -24.04
C ASP A 157 5.05 4.63 -23.49
N ASN A 158 4.08 5.54 -23.64
CA ASN A 158 2.67 5.42 -23.26
C ASN A 158 2.50 4.96 -21.82
N ASN A 159 3.24 5.61 -20.91
CA ASN A 159 3.08 5.42 -19.48
C ASN A 159 1.67 5.74 -19.00
N PHE A 160 1.34 5.34 -17.77
CA PHE A 160 0.18 5.92 -17.09
C PHE A 160 0.46 7.38 -16.79
N LYS A 161 -0.57 8.21 -16.84
CA LYS A 161 -0.55 9.58 -16.31
C LYS A 161 -1.67 9.76 -15.30
N PHE A 162 -1.34 10.31 -14.12
CA PHE A 162 -2.35 10.68 -13.14
C PHE A 162 -2.93 12.07 -13.43
N ILE A 163 -4.26 12.15 -13.51
CA ILE A 163 -5.02 13.38 -13.81
C ILE A 163 -6.04 13.74 -12.72
N GLY A 164 -6.02 13.00 -11.61
CA GLY A 164 -6.87 13.27 -10.45
C GLY A 164 -6.35 14.40 -9.57
N THR A 165 -6.92 14.53 -8.37
CA THR A 165 -6.41 15.48 -7.36
C THR A 165 -5.20 14.86 -6.66
N SER A 166 -4.07 15.57 -6.55
CA SER A 166 -2.90 15.05 -5.83
C SER A 166 -3.23 14.63 -4.39
N GLY A 167 -2.68 13.51 -3.94
CA GLY A 167 -2.97 12.94 -2.63
C GLY A 167 -2.54 11.48 -2.50
N VAL A 168 -2.79 10.89 -1.33
CA VAL A 168 -2.57 9.46 -1.09
C VAL A 168 -3.86 8.70 -1.35
N TYR A 169 -3.76 7.64 -2.13
CA TYR A 169 -4.88 6.77 -2.52
C TYR A 169 -4.58 5.32 -2.18
N TRP A 170 -5.61 4.54 -1.90
CA TRP A 170 -5.51 3.08 -1.89
C TRP A 170 -5.64 2.56 -3.32
N VAL A 171 -4.58 1.93 -3.84
CA VAL A 171 -4.53 1.40 -5.20
C VAL A 171 -4.89 -0.08 -5.18
N THR A 172 -5.69 -0.51 -6.16
CA THR A 172 -5.97 -1.92 -6.42
C THR A 172 -5.69 -2.25 -7.88
N ILE A 173 -4.90 -3.30 -8.13
CA ILE A 173 -4.73 -3.96 -9.43
C ILE A 173 -5.30 -5.38 -9.29
N ASP A 174 -6.51 -5.57 -9.82
CA ASP A 174 -7.24 -6.83 -9.81
C ASP A 174 -7.09 -7.54 -11.16
N ASP A 175 -6.23 -8.56 -11.21
CA ASP A 175 -5.97 -9.35 -12.42
C ASP A 175 -7.09 -10.37 -12.70
N VAL A 176 -7.92 -10.70 -11.71
CA VAL A 176 -9.05 -11.62 -11.87
C VAL A 176 -10.18 -10.93 -12.63
N ASN A 177 -10.56 -9.73 -12.17
CA ASN A 177 -11.63 -8.93 -12.77
C ASN A 177 -11.12 -7.97 -13.86
N LYS A 178 -9.79 -7.85 -14.02
CA LYS A 178 -9.13 -6.93 -14.96
C LYS A 178 -9.54 -5.49 -14.68
N VAL A 179 -9.32 -5.03 -13.45
CA VAL A 179 -9.62 -3.66 -13.02
C VAL A 179 -8.41 -3.03 -12.34
N ILE A 180 -8.10 -1.78 -12.68
CA ILE A 180 -7.23 -0.90 -11.89
C ILE A 180 -8.09 0.21 -11.32
N SER A 181 -8.12 0.38 -10.00
CA SER A 181 -8.92 1.40 -9.31
C SER A 181 -8.13 2.09 -8.21
N ILE A 182 -8.57 3.31 -7.86
CA ILE A 182 -8.11 4.03 -6.67
C ILE A 182 -9.29 4.54 -5.82
N GLU A 183 -9.09 4.63 -4.51
CA GLU A 183 -10.07 5.17 -3.54
C GLU A 183 -9.41 6.04 -2.45
#